data_AF-A0A7C7TPT6-F1
#
_entry.id   AF-A0A7C7TPT6-F1
#
_cell.length_a   1.000
_cell.length_b   1.000
_cell.length_c   1.000
_cell.angle_alpha   90.00
_cell.angle_beta   90.00
_cell.angle_gamma   90.00
#
_symmetry.space_group_name_H-M   'P 1'
#
loop_
_entity.id
_entity.type
_entity.pdbx_description
1 polymer ?
#
loop_
_entity_poly.entity_id
_entity_poly.type
_entity_poly.pdbx_seq_one_letter_code
_entity_poly.pdbx_strand_id
1 'polypeptide(L)'
;MVAELNLDNVKAFWLLVDHEVLLARERAEDFYSRSSNPELMFENFLGRSYWYNDLIRTQAEQFGQTILCQDGSASAKDLCELAIGHL
;
A
#
# COMPACT_ATOMS: atom_id res chain seq x y z
N MET A 1 -10.74 13.19 -5.21
CA MET A 1 -9.90 12.64 -4.13
C MET A 1 -10.16 13.36 -2.81
N VAL A 2 -9.91 12.75 -1.63
CA VAL A 2 -9.99 13.48 -0.34
C VAL A 2 -9.10 14.73 -0.33
N ALA A 3 -7.95 14.69 -1.02
CA ALA A 3 -7.08 15.84 -1.23
C ALA A 3 -7.73 17.02 -1.97
N GLU A 4 -8.80 16.80 -2.75
CA GLU A 4 -9.54 17.85 -3.46
C GLU A 4 -10.61 18.51 -2.59
N LEU A 5 -10.89 17.97 -1.39
CA LEU A 5 -11.88 18.53 -0.47
C LEU A 5 -11.40 19.81 0.21
N ASN A 6 -10.10 20.13 0.11
CA ASN A 6 -9.45 21.35 0.60
C ASN A 6 -9.82 21.71 2.05
N LEU A 7 -9.83 20.70 2.92
CA LEU A 7 -10.09 20.86 4.35
C LEU A 7 -8.76 21.04 5.08
N ASP A 8 -8.56 22.20 5.70
CA ASP A 8 -7.29 22.59 6.34
C ASP A 8 -6.80 21.61 7.43
N ASN A 9 -7.70 20.81 8.00
CA ASN A 9 -7.43 19.83 9.06
C ASN A 9 -7.37 18.38 8.56
N VAL A 10 -7.42 18.15 7.25
CA VAL A 10 -7.36 16.81 6.66
C VAL A 10 -6.17 16.72 5.73
N LYS A 11 -5.22 15.83 6.05
CA LYS A 11 -4.12 15.49 5.15
C LYS A 11 -4.30 14.09 4.60
N ALA A 12 -4.15 13.98 3.29
CA ALA A 12 -4.15 12.71 2.59
C ALA A 12 -2.70 12.30 2.31
N PHE A 13 -2.40 11.03 2.51
CA PHE A 13 -1.16 10.40 2.12
C PHE A 13 -1.45 9.01 1.57
N TRP A 14 -0.51 8.47 0.80
CA TRP A 14 -0.56 7.11 0.30
C TRP A 14 0.39 6.23 1.10
N LEU A 15 -0.12 5.11 1.62
CA LEU A 15 0.74 4.07 2.20
C LEU A 15 1.12 3.09 1.09
N LEU A 16 2.40 3.08 0.73
CA LEU A 16 2.94 2.21 -0.32
C LEU A 16 3.74 1.09 0.33
N VAL A 17 3.35 -0.17 0.09
CA VAL A 17 4.07 -1.34 0.60
C VAL A 17 5.00 -1.87 -0.48
N ASP A 18 6.25 -2.13 -0.10
CA ASP A 18 7.24 -2.71 -1.00
C ASP A 18 6.81 -4.10 -1.48
N HIS A 19 7.14 -4.43 -2.73
CA HIS A 19 6.71 -5.68 -3.36
C HIS A 19 7.16 -6.91 -2.58
N GLU A 20 8.40 -6.93 -2.08
CA GLU A 20 8.94 -8.05 -1.31
C GLU A 20 8.20 -8.25 0.01
N VAL A 21 7.77 -7.15 0.65
CA VAL A 21 7.00 -7.17 1.90
C VAL A 21 5.59 -7.68 1.65
N LEU A 22 4.95 -7.19 0.59
CA LEU A 22 3.62 -7.65 0.19
C LEU A 22 3.63 -9.13 -0.14
N LEU A 23 4.60 -9.59 -0.94
CA LEU A 23 4.81 -11.00 -1.27
C LEU A 23 4.91 -11.85 0.00
N ALA A 24 5.79 -11.48 0.93
CA ALA A 24 6.04 -12.25 2.15
C ALA A 24 4.80 -12.35 3.04
N ARG A 25 4.07 -11.24 3.21
CA ARG A 25 2.83 -11.21 4.00
C ARG A 25 1.75 -12.08 3.38
N GLU A 26 1.50 -11.92 2.09
CA GLU A 26 0.45 -12.65 1.37
C GLU A 26 0.77 -14.15 1.27
N ARG A 27 2.05 -14.52 1.21
CA ARG A 27 2.44 -15.95 1.21
C ARG A 27 2.24 -16.62 2.56
N ALA A 28 2.23 -15.85 3.65
CA ALA A 28 1.93 -16.36 4.99
C ALA A 28 0.42 -16.56 5.22
N GLU A 29 -0.43 -15.99 4.36
CA GLU A 29 -1.88 -16.09 4.45
C GLU A 29 -2.41 -17.35 3.74
N ASP A 30 -3.40 -18.01 4.36
CA ASP A 30 -4.07 -19.20 3.80
C ASP A 30 -5.29 -18.85 2.92
N PHE A 31 -5.40 -17.59 2.49
CA PHE A 31 -6.61 -17.09 1.82
C PHE A 31 -6.90 -17.82 0.48
N TYR A 32 -5.85 -18.22 -0.24
CA TYR A 32 -5.94 -18.74 -1.61
C TYR A 32 -6.19 -20.25 -1.68
N SER A 33 -6.02 -20.98 -0.58
CA SER A 33 -6.02 -22.46 -0.56
C SER A 33 -7.34 -23.09 -0.96
N ARG A 34 -8.44 -22.35 -0.85
CA ARG A 34 -9.79 -22.81 -1.22
C ARG A 34 -10.15 -22.61 -2.70
N SER A 35 -9.27 -21.97 -3.47
CA SER A 35 -9.52 -21.77 -4.90
C SER A 35 -9.20 -23.02 -5.71
N SER A 36 -9.74 -23.11 -6.93
CA SER A 36 -9.45 -24.22 -7.86
C SER A 36 -7.99 -24.25 -8.33
N ASN A 37 -7.29 -23.13 -8.26
CA ASN A 37 -5.85 -23.01 -8.53
C ASN A 37 -5.24 -21.90 -7.64
N PRO A 38 -4.83 -22.25 -6.41
CA PRO A 38 -4.31 -21.31 -5.42
C PRO A 38 -3.12 -20.48 -5.91
N GLU A 39 -2.17 -21.11 -6.60
CA GLU A 39 -0.96 -20.44 -7.07
C GLU A 39 -1.29 -19.41 -8.15
N LEU A 40 -2.12 -19.78 -9.13
CA LEU A 40 -2.53 -18.83 -10.18
C LEU A 40 -3.35 -17.67 -9.61
N MET A 41 -4.19 -17.91 -8.59
CA MET A 41 -4.94 -16.85 -7.92
C MET A 41 -4.00 -15.88 -7.19
N PHE A 42 -3.01 -16.42 -6.48
CA PHE A 42 -1.98 -15.67 -5.78
C PHE A 42 -1.14 -14.80 -6.74
N GLU A 43 -0.62 -15.40 -7.82
CA GLU A 43 0.16 -14.69 -8.84
C GLU A 43 -0.65 -13.56 -9.48
N ASN A 44 -1.92 -13.82 -9.83
CA ASN A 44 -2.80 -12.81 -10.39
C ASN A 44 -3.11 -11.68 -9.41
N PHE A 45 -3.26 -12.00 -8.12
CA PHE A 45 -3.44 -10.99 -7.08
C PHE A 45 -2.19 -10.09 -7.01
N LEU A 46 -1.01 -10.67 -6.85
CA LEU A 46 0.23 -9.91 -6.74
C LEU A 46 0.49 -9.06 -7.99
N GLY A 47 0.29 -9.61 -9.18
CA GLY A 47 0.48 -8.87 -10.43
C GLY A 47 -0.39 -7.61 -10.51
N ARG A 48 -1.66 -7.69 -10.07
CA ARG A 48 -2.54 -6.52 -10.01
C ARG A 48 -2.13 -5.54 -8.92
N SER A 49 -1.77 -6.05 -7.74
CA SER A 49 -1.38 -5.21 -6.60
C SER A 49 -0.09 -4.44 -6.90
N TYR A 50 0.92 -5.08 -7.49
CA TYR A 50 2.17 -4.41 -7.90
C TYR A 50 1.92 -3.34 -8.96
N TRP A 51 1.19 -3.68 -10.02
CA TRP A 51 0.85 -2.71 -11.07
C TRP A 51 0.12 -1.49 -10.49
N TYR A 52 -0.85 -1.72 -9.60
CA TYR A 52 -1.60 -0.63 -8.98
C TYR A 52 -0.74 0.21 -8.03
N ASN A 53 0.11 -0.42 -7.21
CA ASN A 53 1.04 0.27 -6.32
C ASN A 53 2.01 1.17 -7.11
N ASP A 54 2.58 0.66 -8.20
CA ASP A 54 3.45 1.43 -9.09
C ASP A 54 2.71 2.60 -9.73
N LEU A 55 1.49 2.38 -10.22
CA LEU A 55 0.65 3.42 -10.81
C LEU A 55 0.36 4.55 -9.81
N ILE A 56 -0.06 4.19 -8.60
CA ILE A 56 -0.39 5.16 -7.55
C ILE A 56 0.86 5.91 -7.10
N ARG A 57 2.02 5.25 -6.96
CA ARG A 57 3.28 5.93 -6.67
C ARG A 57 3.56 7.02 -7.70
N THR A 58 3.52 6.67 -8.99
CA THR A 58 3.78 7.63 -10.07
C THR A 58 2.79 8.80 -10.06
N GLN A 59 1.50 8.54 -9.84
CA GLN A 59 0.50 9.60 -9.77
C GLN A 59 0.73 10.50 -8.54
N ALA A 60 0.96 9.92 -7.37
CA ALA A 60 1.19 10.68 -6.15
C ALA A 60 2.45 11.55 -6.26
N GLU A 61 3.54 11.04 -6.84
CA GLU A 61 4.75 11.83 -7.15
C GLU A 61 4.45 12.99 -8.10
N GLN A 62 3.68 12.76 -9.17
CA GLN A 62 3.29 13.81 -10.13
C GLN A 62 2.46 14.93 -9.50
N PHE A 63 1.60 14.59 -8.55
CA PHE A 63 0.75 15.56 -7.84
C PHE A 63 1.39 16.13 -6.57
N GLY A 64 2.64 15.75 -6.24
CA GLY A 64 3.33 16.18 -5.03
C GLY A 64 2.64 15.71 -3.74
N GLN A 65 1.93 14.58 -3.79
CA GLN A 65 1.26 13.99 -2.64
C GLN A 65 2.27 13.23 -1.77
N THR A 66 2.05 13.24 -0.46
CA THR A 66 2.88 12.49 0.49
C THR A 66 2.70 11.00 0.29
N ILE A 67 3.81 10.29 0.11
CA ILE A 67 3.87 8.82 0.08
C ILE A 67 4.65 8.36 1.30
N LEU A 68 4.04 7.46 2.09
CA LEU A 68 4.68 6.76 3.19
C LEU A 68 5.05 5.36 2.70
N CYS A 69 6.33 5.10 2.53
CA CYS A 69 6.82 3.77 2.14
C CYS A 69 6.87 2.84 3.36
N GLN A 70 6.46 1.59 3.17
CA GLN A 70 6.51 0.51 4.14
C GLN A 70 7.34 -0.64 3.58
N ASP A 71 8.59 -0.68 4.04
CA ASP A 71 9.62 -1.67 3.69
C ASP A 71 9.63 -2.89 4.62
N GLY A 72 8.66 -2.97 5.53
CA GLY A 72 8.53 -4.03 6.52
C GLY A 72 9.27 -3.75 7.82
N SER A 73 10.06 -2.68 7.92
CA SER A 73 10.77 -2.30 9.14
C SER A 73 9.88 -1.59 10.16
N ALA A 74 8.84 -0.87 9.68
CA ALA A 74 7.94 -0.12 10.53
C ALA A 74 6.80 -0.99 11.07
N SER A 75 6.57 -0.95 12.38
CA SER A 75 5.37 -1.53 12.98
C SER A 75 4.13 -0.71 12.63
N ALA A 76 2.94 -1.25 12.87
CA ALA A 76 1.69 -0.48 12.72
C ALA A 76 1.69 0.78 13.59
N LYS A 77 2.30 0.73 14.78
CA LYS A 77 2.43 1.88 15.67
C LYS A 77 3.34 2.94 15.04
N ASP A 78 4.49 2.55 14.50
CA ASP A 78 5.42 3.49 13.86
C ASP A 78 4.78 4.17 12.65
N LEU A 79 4.00 3.43 11.85
CA LEU A 79 3.23 4.01 10.74
C LEU A 79 2.19 5.02 11.21
N CYS A 80 1.48 4.74 12.30
CA CYS A 80 0.52 5.69 12.87
C CYS A 80 1.22 6.94 13.41
N GLU A 81 2.36 6.80 14.08
CA GLU A 81 3.15 7.92 14.58
C GLU A 81 3.72 8.78 13.44
N LEU A 82 4.21 8.16 12.37
CA LEU A 82 4.61 8.85 11.14
C LEU A 82 3.44 9.62 10.53
N ALA A 83 2.27 8.98 10.38
CA ALA A 83 1.08 9.62 9.84
C ALA A 83 0.64 10.83 10.67
N ILE A 84 0.68 10.73 12.01
CA ILE A 84 0.36 11.84 12.92
C ILE A 84 1.40 12.95 12.82
N GLY A 85 2.70 12.63 12.71
CA GLY A 85 3.76 13.62 12.54
C GLY A 85 3.64 14.43 11.24
N HIS A 86 2.89 13.91 10.27
CA HIS A 86 2.54 14.62 9.05
C HIS A 86 1.29 15.51 9.16
N LEU A 87 0.47 15.41 10.23
CA LEU A 87 -0.70 16.27 10.50
C LEU A 87 -0.28 17.67 10.97
#